data_AF-A0A9P7D3G9-F1
#
_entry.id   AF-A0A9P7D3G9-F1
#
_cell.length_a   1.000
_cell.length_b   1.000
_cell.length_c   1.000
_cell.angle_alpha   90.00
_cell.angle_beta   90.00
_cell.angle_gamma   90.00
#
_symmetry.space_group_name_H-M   'P 1'
#
loop_
_entity.id
_entity.type
_entity.pdbx_description
1 polymer ?
#
loop_
_entity_poly.entity_id
_entity_poly.type
_entity_poly.pdbx_seq_one_letter_code
_entity_poly.pdbx_strand_id
1 'polypeptide(L)'
;MSTDVLSHFAVLDELIQVIYQGFDRFVVLSQVTESAWSIYLGLKGSEGRWWRGSWSTKHILNITNGVQSGPQVLENFAEKLRTTFVNGDLTIGQWTEKDSDINLTFGSTAKHPLHMALKELSSAEAASHATAVFTEIALQAQSRKCQLNPLFSPRVIAESSHANSASTLPSKRTPVGMNQVPVSAVNQAAERKIKALEAELARSKERSPPGDTISKPSASSRPPKGASLANPNKKARKYQALEFESDED
;
A
#
# COMPACT_ATOMS: atom_id res chain seq x y z
N MET A 1 -34.11 -3.16 11.30
CA MET A 1 -33.04 -2.91 10.32
C MET A 1 -31.77 -3.50 10.90
N SER A 2 -31.13 -4.47 10.24
CA SER A 2 -29.85 -5.00 10.71
C SER A 2 -28.80 -3.90 10.54
N THR A 3 -28.37 -3.30 11.64
CA THR A 3 -27.22 -2.38 11.62
C THR A 3 -26.00 -3.16 11.16
N ASP A 4 -25.32 -2.65 10.13
CA ASP A 4 -24.08 -3.24 9.67
C ASP A 4 -23.00 -3.03 10.74
N VAL A 5 -22.55 -4.12 11.36
CA VAL A 5 -21.57 -4.10 12.46
C VAL A 5 -20.30 -3.36 12.06
N LEU A 6 -19.85 -3.50 10.80
CA LEU A 6 -18.61 -2.90 10.33
C LEU A 6 -18.72 -1.39 10.11
N SER A 7 -19.93 -0.84 9.94
CA SER A 7 -20.13 0.61 9.83
C SER A 7 -19.66 1.37 11.08
N HIS A 8 -19.74 0.75 12.26
CA HIS A 8 -19.23 1.34 13.51
C HIS A 8 -17.69 1.33 13.59
N PHE A 9 -17.01 0.58 12.73
CA PHE A 9 -15.56 0.41 12.74
C PHE A 9 -14.86 1.34 11.75
N ALA A 10 -15.59 2.19 11.01
CA ALA A 10 -15.00 3.15 10.06
C ALA A 10 -13.92 4.05 10.69
N VAL A 11 -13.97 4.29 12.01
CA VAL A 11 -12.94 5.05 12.75
C VAL A 11 -11.57 4.36 12.81
N LEU A 12 -11.53 3.07 12.45
CA LEU A 12 -10.29 2.29 12.33
C LEU A 12 -9.74 2.30 10.90
N ASP A 13 -10.45 2.88 9.93
CA ASP A 13 -9.96 2.91 8.56
C ASP A 13 -8.79 3.88 8.41
N GLU A 14 -7.90 3.58 7.47
CA GLU A 14 -6.71 4.38 7.13
C GLU A 14 -5.77 4.71 8.32
N LEU A 15 -5.83 3.94 9.42
CA LEU A 15 -4.89 4.14 10.53
C LEU A 15 -3.52 3.56 10.18
N ILE A 16 -2.47 4.36 10.45
CA ILE A 16 -1.07 3.99 10.22
C ILE A 16 -0.30 4.16 11.52
N GLN A 17 0.48 3.15 11.91
CA GLN A 17 1.32 3.20 13.10
C GLN A 17 2.65 2.47 12.87
N VAL A 18 3.67 2.79 13.66
CA VAL A 18 4.95 2.07 13.68
C VAL A 18 5.13 1.33 15.00
N ILE A 19 5.42 0.03 14.94
CA ILE A 19 5.81 -0.79 16.11
C ILE A 19 7.32 -0.97 16.10
N TYR A 20 7.94 -0.79 17.27
CA TYR A 20 9.35 -1.06 17.51
C TYR A 20 9.49 -2.29 18.39
N GLN A 21 10.21 -3.31 17.91
CA GLN A 21 10.48 -4.54 18.66
C GLN A 21 11.95 -4.89 18.51
N GLY A 22 12.76 -4.50 19.51
CA GLY A 22 14.21 -4.56 19.40
C GLY A 22 14.73 -3.64 18.28
N PHE A 23 15.44 -4.21 17.31
CA PHE A 23 15.93 -3.49 16.13
C PHE A 23 14.94 -3.48 14.97
N ASP A 24 13.93 -4.35 15.03
CA ASP A 24 12.92 -4.49 14.01
C ASP A 24 11.91 -3.35 14.09
N ARG A 25 11.50 -2.88 12.92
CA ARG A 25 10.50 -1.82 12.77
C ARG A 25 9.41 -2.33 11.85
N PHE A 26 8.18 -2.26 12.33
CA PHE A 26 7.02 -2.70 11.58
C PHE A 26 6.10 -1.52 11.32
N VAL A 27 5.55 -1.45 10.12
CA VAL A 27 4.48 -0.52 9.78
C VAL A 27 3.17 -1.30 9.85
N VAL A 28 2.23 -0.80 10.64
CA VAL A 28 0.87 -1.33 10.76
C VAL A 28 -0.06 -0.44 9.96
N LEU A 29 -0.82 -1.02 9.06
CA LEU A 29 -1.88 -0.35 8.31
C LEU A 29 -3.21 -1.00 8.66
N SER A 30 -4.21 -0.17 8.91
CA SER A 30 -5.57 -0.59 9.20
C SER A 30 -6.48 -0.22 8.03
N GLN A 31 -7.31 -1.17 7.61
CA GLN A 31 -8.26 -0.99 6.52
C GLN A 31 -9.62 -1.60 6.87
N VAL A 32 -10.69 -0.85 6.67
CA VAL A 32 -12.06 -1.32 6.88
C VAL A 32 -12.73 -1.45 5.52
N THR A 33 -13.34 -2.61 5.28
CA THR A 33 -14.17 -2.86 4.11
C THR A 33 -15.58 -3.23 4.56
N GLU A 34 -16.51 -3.32 3.62
CA GLU A 34 -17.88 -3.81 3.87
C GLU A 34 -17.94 -5.23 4.47
N SER A 35 -16.86 -6.00 4.33
CA SER A 35 -16.83 -7.42 4.71
C SER A 35 -15.96 -7.75 5.93
N ALA A 36 -14.94 -6.92 6.20
CA ALA A 36 -14.02 -7.13 7.30
C ALA A 36 -13.21 -5.87 7.64
N TRP A 37 -12.77 -5.80 8.89
CA TRP A 37 -11.64 -4.99 9.29
C TRP A 37 -10.36 -5.81 9.12
N SER A 38 -9.40 -5.30 8.34
CA SER A 38 -8.11 -5.93 8.05
C SER A 38 -6.96 -5.11 8.61
N ILE A 39 -5.95 -5.80 9.12
CA ILE A 39 -4.65 -5.23 9.44
C ILE A 39 -3.62 -5.79 8.49
N TYR A 40 -2.77 -4.92 7.98
CA TYR A 40 -1.55 -5.27 7.27
C TYR A 40 -0.35 -4.84 8.09
N LEU A 41 0.65 -5.71 8.17
CA LEU A 41 1.88 -5.46 8.89
C LEU A 41 3.04 -5.62 7.93
N GLY A 42 3.83 -4.58 7.70
CA GLY A 42 5.03 -4.63 6.86
C GLY A 42 6.29 -4.55 7.72
N LEU A 43 7.21 -5.50 7.56
CA LEU A 43 8.54 -5.41 8.19
C LEU A 43 9.45 -4.52 7.36
N LYS A 44 10.12 -3.57 8.02
CA LYS A 44 11.19 -2.79 7.39
C LYS A 44 12.39 -3.70 7.13
N GLY A 45 12.71 -3.93 5.85
CA GLY A 45 13.90 -4.67 5.45
C GLY A 45 13.98 -4.83 3.93
N SER A 46 15.06 -5.45 3.46
CA SER A 46 15.23 -5.77 2.03
C SER A 46 14.30 -6.88 1.55
N GLU A 47 13.77 -7.69 2.48
CA GLU A 47 12.93 -8.84 2.16
C GLU A 47 11.51 -8.45 1.75
N GLY A 48 11.05 -7.26 2.14
CA GLY A 48 9.70 -6.78 1.82
C GLY A 48 8.61 -7.71 2.33
N ARG A 49 8.78 -8.26 3.55
CA ARG A 49 7.81 -9.18 4.17
C ARG A 49 6.60 -8.43 4.69
N TRP A 50 5.42 -8.99 4.43
CA TRP A 50 4.15 -8.46 4.87
C TRP A 50 3.27 -9.57 5.43
N TRP A 51 2.46 -9.24 6.43
CA TRP A 51 1.42 -10.11 6.96
C TRP A 51 0.06 -9.43 6.88
N ARG A 52 -0.98 -10.25 6.83
CA ARG A 52 -2.38 -9.82 6.86
C ARG A 52 -3.18 -10.59 7.89
N GLY A 53 -3.94 -9.89 8.70
CA GLY A 53 -4.99 -10.43 9.54
C GLY A 53 -6.31 -9.73 9.27
N SER A 54 -7.42 -10.40 9.55
CA SER A 54 -8.74 -9.76 9.42
C SER A 54 -9.76 -10.32 10.39
N TRP A 55 -10.65 -9.45 10.86
CA TRP A 55 -11.84 -9.81 11.61
C TRP A 55 -13.08 -9.46 10.79
N SER A 56 -13.85 -10.50 10.47
CA SER A 56 -15.20 -10.34 9.92
C SER A 56 -16.21 -10.02 11.02
N THR A 57 -17.43 -9.64 10.62
CA THR A 57 -18.56 -9.42 11.54
C THR A 57 -18.74 -10.55 12.56
N LYS A 58 -18.53 -11.82 12.13
CA LYS A 58 -18.64 -12.98 13.03
C LYS A 58 -17.57 -12.95 14.13
N HIS A 59 -16.34 -12.57 13.81
CA HIS A 59 -15.26 -12.47 14.78
C HIS A 59 -15.52 -11.33 15.76
N ILE A 60 -15.91 -10.15 15.26
CA ILE A 60 -16.23 -8.98 16.08
C ILE A 60 -17.33 -9.31 17.07
N LEU A 61 -18.44 -9.87 16.60
CA LEU A 61 -19.56 -10.25 17.47
C LEU A 61 -19.15 -11.31 18.50
N ASN A 62 -18.25 -12.23 18.16
CA ASN A 62 -17.75 -13.21 19.13
C ASN A 62 -16.93 -12.53 20.25
N ILE A 63 -16.14 -11.50 19.91
CA ILE A 63 -15.32 -10.75 20.87
C ILE A 63 -16.18 -9.84 21.76
N THR A 64 -17.27 -9.26 21.23
CA THR A 64 -18.13 -8.33 21.98
C THR A 64 -19.28 -9.02 22.74
N ASN A 65 -19.20 -10.33 22.97
CA ASN A 65 -20.22 -11.14 23.64
C ASN A 65 -21.57 -11.24 22.89
N GLY A 66 -21.54 -11.20 21.56
CA GLY A 66 -22.61 -11.69 20.69
C GLY A 66 -23.63 -10.65 20.21
N VAL A 67 -24.70 -11.17 19.61
CA VAL A 67 -25.80 -10.46 18.88
C VAL A 67 -26.54 -9.42 19.73
N GLN A 68 -26.35 -9.44 21.05
CA GLN A 68 -26.92 -8.48 22.00
C GLN A 68 -26.07 -7.20 22.15
N SER A 69 -24.96 -7.09 21.44
CA SER A 69 -24.11 -5.88 21.43
C SER A 69 -24.90 -4.73 20.80
N GLY A 70 -25.48 -3.87 21.62
CA GLY A 70 -26.10 -2.64 21.14
C GLY A 70 -25.10 -1.76 20.38
N PRO A 71 -25.56 -0.86 19.49
CA PRO A 71 -24.68 0.02 18.70
C PRO A 71 -23.61 0.75 19.53
N GLN A 72 -23.99 1.24 20.71
CA GLN A 72 -23.08 1.92 21.63
C GLN A 72 -21.92 1.03 22.14
N VAL A 73 -22.16 -0.28 22.31
CA VAL A 73 -21.10 -1.22 22.70
C VAL A 73 -20.10 -1.40 21.57
N LEU A 74 -20.57 -1.51 20.33
CA LEU A 74 -19.73 -1.64 19.14
C LEU A 74 -18.90 -0.36 18.90
N GLU A 75 -19.53 0.81 19.02
CA GLU A 75 -18.86 2.10 18.90
C GLU A 75 -17.78 2.29 19.97
N ASN A 76 -18.11 2.03 21.24
CA ASN A 76 -17.14 2.13 22.33
C ASN A 76 -15.98 1.14 22.15
N PHE A 77 -16.26 -0.06 21.63
CA PHE A 77 -15.24 -1.05 21.34
C PHE A 77 -14.33 -0.61 20.19
N ALA A 78 -14.89 -0.12 19.09
CA ALA A 78 -14.13 0.44 17.97
C ALA A 78 -13.27 1.64 18.41
N GLU A 79 -13.82 2.55 19.22
CA GLU A 79 -13.08 3.71 19.73
C GLU A 79 -11.95 3.29 20.70
N LYS A 80 -12.18 2.24 21.51
CA LYS A 80 -11.13 1.66 22.35
C LYS A 80 -10.00 1.05 21.51
N LEU A 81 -10.32 0.34 20.44
CA LEU A 81 -9.34 -0.20 19.49
C LEU A 81 -8.56 0.93 18.82
N ARG A 82 -9.25 1.99 18.37
CA ARG A 82 -8.62 3.16 17.78
C ARG A 82 -7.63 3.81 18.74
N THR A 83 -8.08 4.04 19.97
CA THR A 83 -7.24 4.64 21.03
C THR A 83 -5.99 3.78 21.27
N THR A 84 -6.16 2.46 21.36
CA THR A 84 -5.06 1.50 21.51
C THR A 84 -4.07 1.59 20.35
N PHE A 85 -4.57 1.65 19.12
CA PHE A 85 -3.77 1.75 17.90
C PHE A 85 -2.97 3.05 17.84
N VAL A 86 -3.64 4.19 18.03
CA VAL A 86 -3.05 5.54 17.98
C VAL A 86 -2.02 5.74 19.09
N ASN A 87 -2.28 5.22 20.29
CA ASN A 87 -1.34 5.29 21.41
C ASN A 87 -0.13 4.37 21.23
N GLY A 88 -0.15 3.47 20.25
CA GLY A 88 0.92 2.52 20.00
C GLY A 88 1.01 1.39 21.03
N ASP A 89 -0.09 1.08 21.74
CA ASP A 89 -0.16 -0.10 22.62
C ASP A 89 -0.43 -1.35 21.78
N LEU A 90 0.52 -1.64 20.89
CA LEU A 90 0.52 -2.73 19.93
C LEU A 90 1.83 -3.50 20.07
N THR A 91 1.76 -4.83 20.10
CA THR A 91 2.94 -5.70 20.18
C THR A 91 2.81 -6.89 19.25
N ILE A 92 3.93 -7.37 18.71
CA ILE A 92 3.94 -8.55 17.84
C ILE A 92 4.35 -9.75 18.68
N GLY A 93 3.40 -10.66 18.86
CA GLY A 93 3.60 -11.94 19.52
C GLY A 93 4.12 -12.98 18.53
N GLN A 94 4.90 -13.92 19.05
CA GLN A 94 5.46 -15.05 18.29
C GLN A 94 6.35 -14.60 17.12
N TRP A 95 6.94 -13.41 17.20
CA TRP A 95 7.90 -12.94 16.22
C TRP A 95 9.22 -13.70 16.32
N THR A 96 9.58 -14.43 15.28
CA THR A 96 10.96 -14.86 15.00
C THR A 96 11.27 -14.65 13.52
N GLU A 97 12.55 -14.50 13.16
CA GLU A 97 12.96 -14.26 11.77
C GLU A 97 12.46 -15.33 10.78
N LYS A 98 12.20 -16.55 11.25
CA LYS A 98 11.84 -17.70 10.42
C LYS A 98 10.35 -18.00 10.40
N ASP A 99 9.57 -17.41 11.31
CA ASP A 99 8.16 -17.72 11.44
C ASP A 99 7.32 -16.92 10.44
N SER A 100 6.35 -17.60 9.83
CA SER A 100 5.40 -17.02 8.87
C SER A 100 4.07 -16.62 9.51
N ASP A 101 3.72 -17.22 10.65
CA ASP A 101 2.47 -16.92 11.35
C ASP A 101 2.80 -16.21 12.66
N ILE A 102 2.27 -15.01 12.81
CA ILE A 102 2.52 -14.13 13.95
C ILE A 102 1.18 -13.58 14.46
N ASN A 103 1.17 -13.02 15.66
CA ASN A 103 -0.05 -12.43 16.21
C ASN A 103 0.18 -10.96 16.55
N LEU A 104 -0.70 -10.09 16.08
CA LEU A 104 -0.76 -8.72 16.57
C LEU A 104 -1.59 -8.68 17.85
N THR A 105 -1.01 -8.12 18.91
CA THR A 105 -1.66 -7.95 20.20
C THR A 105 -2.00 -6.48 20.41
N PHE A 106 -3.28 -6.20 20.64
CA PHE A 106 -3.81 -4.88 20.99
C PHE A 106 -3.98 -4.79 22.50
N GLY A 107 -3.49 -3.69 23.09
CA GLY A 107 -3.65 -3.44 24.51
C GLY A 107 -2.77 -4.38 25.32
N SER A 108 -1.48 -4.42 25.03
CA SER A 108 -0.52 -5.33 25.67
C SER A 108 -0.48 -5.14 27.20
N THR A 109 -0.82 -3.94 27.66
CA THR A 109 -0.91 -3.57 29.07
C THR A 109 -2.29 -3.77 29.69
N ALA A 110 -3.30 -4.12 28.87
CA ALA A 110 -4.67 -4.28 29.33
C ALA A 110 -4.87 -5.62 30.05
N LYS A 111 -5.90 -5.69 30.92
CA LYS A 111 -6.29 -6.93 31.61
C LYS A 111 -6.65 -8.08 30.66
N HIS A 112 -7.20 -7.72 29.50
CA HIS A 112 -7.59 -8.66 28.45
C HIS A 112 -7.07 -8.12 27.12
N PRO A 113 -5.81 -8.44 26.78
CA PRO A 113 -5.26 -8.11 25.47
C PRO A 113 -6.05 -8.84 24.38
N LEU A 114 -6.20 -8.19 23.23
CA LEU A 114 -6.86 -8.79 22.08
C LEU A 114 -5.81 -9.25 21.08
N HIS A 115 -5.98 -10.44 20.51
CA HIS A 115 -5.02 -11.03 19.58
C HIS A 115 -5.64 -11.22 18.21
N MET A 116 -4.96 -10.72 17.18
CA MET A 116 -5.30 -10.96 15.78
C MET A 116 -4.19 -11.79 15.14
N ALA A 117 -4.54 -12.98 14.67
CA ALA A 117 -3.63 -13.80 13.89
C ALA A 117 -3.34 -13.14 12.54
N LEU A 118 -2.07 -13.05 12.18
CA LEU A 118 -1.59 -12.52 10.93
C LEU A 118 -0.87 -13.62 10.16
N LYS A 119 -1.23 -13.76 8.89
CA LYS A 119 -0.62 -14.71 7.97
C LYS A 119 0.30 -13.98 7.01
N GLU A 120 1.49 -14.52 6.79
CA GLU A 120 2.44 -13.98 5.80
C GLU A 120 1.84 -13.99 4.39
N LEU A 121 2.01 -12.88 3.69
CA LEU A 121 1.66 -12.73 2.29
C LEU A 121 2.78 -13.28 1.40
N SER A 122 2.43 -13.79 0.22
CA SER A 122 3.46 -14.10 -0.77
C SER A 122 4.19 -12.83 -1.23
N SER A 123 5.42 -12.96 -1.71
CA SER A 123 6.20 -11.81 -2.19
C SER A 123 5.48 -11.03 -3.29
N ALA A 124 4.68 -11.70 -4.14
CA ALA A 124 3.90 -11.05 -5.19
C ALA A 124 2.74 -10.22 -4.60
N GLU A 125 2.01 -10.76 -3.63
CA GLU A 125 0.93 -10.04 -2.93
C GLU A 125 1.47 -8.88 -2.11
N ALA A 126 2.57 -9.09 -1.40
CA ALA A 126 3.26 -8.06 -0.61
C ALA A 126 3.71 -6.89 -1.51
N ALA A 127 4.37 -7.17 -2.64
CA ALA A 127 4.81 -6.15 -3.58
C ALA A 127 3.62 -5.40 -4.21
N SER A 128 2.57 -6.13 -4.58
CA SER A 128 1.33 -5.53 -5.12
C SER A 128 0.69 -4.59 -4.09
N HIS A 129 0.56 -5.04 -2.83
CA HIS A 129 -0.04 -4.24 -1.78
C HIS A 129 0.82 -3.00 -1.46
N ALA A 130 2.14 -3.16 -1.27
CA ALA A 130 3.04 -2.04 -1.01
C ALA A 130 2.97 -1.00 -2.13
N THR A 131 2.91 -1.43 -3.39
CA THR A 131 2.76 -0.52 -4.55
C THR A 131 1.44 0.23 -4.52
N ALA A 132 0.34 -0.45 -4.15
CA ALA A 132 -0.97 0.20 -3.99
C ALA A 132 -0.93 1.29 -2.90
N VAL A 133 -0.36 0.98 -1.73
CA VAL A 133 -0.20 1.93 -0.63
C VAL A 133 0.66 3.12 -1.04
N PHE A 134 1.81 2.89 -1.70
CA PHE A 134 2.65 3.98 -2.17
C PHE A 134 1.96 4.83 -3.23
N THR A 135 1.14 4.23 -4.10
CA THR A 135 0.37 4.96 -5.10
C THR A 135 -0.65 5.88 -4.41
N GLU A 136 -1.36 5.38 -3.41
CA GLU A 136 -2.32 6.16 -2.64
C GLU A 136 -1.65 7.33 -1.90
N ILE A 137 -0.56 7.06 -1.20
CA ILE A 137 0.25 8.08 -0.53
C ILE A 137 0.74 9.13 -1.56
N ALA A 138 1.19 8.70 -2.73
CA ALA A 138 1.66 9.60 -3.78
C ALA A 138 0.51 10.47 -4.33
N LEU A 139 -0.68 9.92 -4.53
CA LEU A 139 -1.87 10.67 -4.94
C LEU A 139 -2.23 11.74 -3.90
N GLN A 140 -2.22 11.39 -2.61
CA GLN A 140 -2.45 12.37 -1.53
C GLN A 140 -1.37 13.47 -1.56
N ALA A 141 -0.11 13.11 -1.81
CA ALA A 141 1.00 14.05 -1.90
C ALA A 141 0.92 14.97 -3.13
N GLN A 142 0.20 14.62 -4.21
CA GLN A 142 0.06 15.50 -5.39
C GLN A 142 -0.56 16.85 -5.02
N SER A 143 -1.57 16.84 -4.13
CA SER A 143 -2.18 18.07 -3.59
C SER A 143 -1.18 18.95 -2.84
N ARG A 144 -0.08 18.37 -2.36
CA ARG A 144 1.02 18.99 -1.60
C ARG A 144 2.26 19.20 -2.45
N LYS A 145 2.11 19.34 -3.78
CA LYS A 145 3.23 19.49 -4.74
C LYS A 145 4.24 18.33 -4.66
N CYS A 146 3.73 17.11 -4.51
CA CYS A 146 4.51 15.88 -4.36
C CYS A 146 5.39 15.86 -3.10
N GLN A 147 5.01 16.58 -2.04
CA GLN A 147 5.68 16.55 -0.74
C GLN A 147 4.82 15.81 0.29
N LEU A 148 5.36 14.80 0.97
CA LEU A 148 4.63 14.07 2.03
C LEU A 148 4.33 15.00 3.21
N ASN A 149 5.34 15.75 3.64
CA ASN A 149 5.26 16.72 4.73
C ASN A 149 5.73 18.08 4.19
N PRO A 150 4.84 18.87 3.56
CA PRO A 150 5.21 20.22 3.14
C PRO A 150 5.57 21.01 4.40
N LEU A 151 6.82 21.47 4.47
CA LEU A 151 7.25 22.34 5.57
C LEU A 151 6.32 23.54 5.62
N PHE A 152 5.71 23.78 6.78
CA PHE A 152 4.99 25.01 7.05
C PHE A 152 5.93 26.16 6.70
N SER A 153 5.60 26.95 5.67
CA SER A 153 6.23 28.26 5.52
C SER A 153 6.00 29.00 6.82
N PRO A 154 7.03 29.53 7.50
CA PRO A 154 6.80 30.41 8.62
C PRO A 154 5.95 31.56 8.06
N ARG A 155 4.73 31.69 8.59
CA ARG A 155 3.99 32.95 8.48
C ARG A 155 4.93 33.98 9.10
N VAL A 156 5.59 34.77 8.27
CA VAL A 156 6.19 36.02 8.71
C VAL A 156 5.01 36.83 9.22
N ILE A 157 4.78 36.79 10.52
CA ILE A 157 4.00 37.81 11.20
C ILE A 157 4.84 39.06 10.97
N ALA A 158 4.49 39.83 9.95
CA ALA A 158 4.95 41.19 9.88
C ALA A 158 4.43 41.87 11.13
N GLU A 159 5.28 42.02 12.14
CA GLU A 159 5.05 42.97 13.22
C GLU A 159 4.88 44.33 12.54
N SER A 160 3.62 44.75 12.42
CA SER A 160 3.28 46.10 12.02
C SER A 160 3.66 47.02 13.17
N SER A 161 4.93 47.42 13.20
CA SER A 161 5.38 48.54 14.01
C SER A 161 4.69 49.79 13.48
N HIS A 162 3.62 50.18 14.17
CA HIS A 162 3.01 51.50 14.05
C HIS A 162 4.07 52.56 14.32
N ALA A 163 4.44 53.32 13.30
CA ALA A 163 4.99 54.66 13.45
C ALA A 163 4.30 55.59 12.44
N ASN A 164 3.48 56.48 12.99
CA ASN A 164 2.81 57.56 12.30
C ASN A 164 3.83 58.50 11.65
N SER A 165 3.61 58.88 10.39
CA SER A 165 3.81 60.27 9.93
C SER A 165 3.10 60.48 8.60
N ALA A 166 2.18 61.44 8.60
CA ALA A 166 1.39 61.87 7.46
C ALA A 166 2.17 62.85 6.57
N SER A 167 1.97 62.77 5.25
CA SER A 167 1.94 63.94 4.35
C SER A 167 1.38 63.60 2.96
N THR A 168 0.12 64.01 2.75
CA THR A 168 -0.41 64.81 1.60
C THR A 168 -0.22 64.39 0.12
N LEU A 169 -1.28 63.73 -0.43
CA LEU A 169 -2.10 64.04 -1.64
C LEU A 169 -1.45 64.11 -3.07
N PRO A 170 -2.23 64.15 -4.18
CA PRO A 170 -2.76 62.97 -4.88
C PRO A 170 -2.45 62.96 -6.40
N SER A 171 -2.56 61.82 -7.09
CA SER A 171 -2.70 61.87 -8.56
C SER A 171 -3.55 60.73 -9.12
N LYS A 172 -4.65 61.16 -9.75
CA LYS A 172 -5.56 60.37 -10.58
C LYS A 172 -4.83 59.73 -11.76
N ARG A 173 -5.13 58.45 -12.03
CA ARG A 173 -5.51 57.96 -13.37
C ARG A 173 -6.20 56.58 -13.25
N THR A 174 -7.34 56.49 -13.93
CA THR A 174 -8.31 55.39 -13.99
C THR A 174 -7.92 54.36 -15.08
N PRO A 175 -8.69 53.29 -15.36
CA PRO A 175 -8.22 51.89 -15.27
C PRO A 175 -8.22 51.14 -16.63
N VAL A 176 -7.35 50.15 -16.82
CA VAL A 176 -7.52 49.16 -17.91
C VAL A 176 -6.85 47.83 -17.52
N GLY A 177 -7.57 46.73 -17.73
CA GLY A 177 -6.93 45.47 -18.13
C GLY A 177 -7.13 44.28 -17.20
N MET A 178 -8.33 43.69 -17.23
CA MET A 178 -8.50 42.25 -17.00
C MET A 178 -7.50 41.48 -17.88
N ASN A 179 -6.76 40.54 -17.31
CA ASN A 179 -6.26 39.38 -18.04
C ASN A 179 -6.31 38.16 -17.12
N GLN A 180 -7.49 37.53 -17.13
CA GLN A 180 -7.65 36.13 -16.78
C GLN A 180 -6.83 35.32 -17.79
N VAL A 181 -5.83 34.58 -17.32
CA VAL A 181 -5.18 33.54 -18.11
C VAL A 181 -6.14 32.35 -18.16
N PRO A 182 -6.60 31.90 -19.34
CA PRO A 182 -7.59 30.83 -19.43
C PRO A 182 -6.91 29.47 -19.20
N VAL A 183 -7.19 28.88 -18.03
CA VAL A 183 -6.81 27.50 -17.65
C VAL A 183 -7.50 26.44 -18.53
N SER A 184 -8.39 26.84 -19.44
CA SER A 184 -9.20 25.92 -20.24
C SER A 184 -8.51 25.36 -21.50
N ALA A 185 -7.40 25.95 -21.97
CA ALA A 185 -6.76 25.51 -23.21
C ALA A 185 -5.84 24.28 -23.03
N VAL A 186 -5.24 24.11 -21.84
CA VAL A 186 -4.32 23.00 -21.56
C VAL A 186 -5.07 21.68 -21.36
N ASN A 187 -6.27 21.72 -20.76
CA ASN A 187 -7.08 20.51 -20.54
C ASN A 187 -7.68 19.96 -21.85
N GLN A 188 -8.11 20.81 -22.79
CA GLN A 188 -8.63 20.33 -24.08
C GLN A 188 -7.55 19.66 -24.95
N ALA A 189 -6.30 20.12 -24.87
CA ALA A 189 -5.20 19.49 -25.58
C ALA A 189 -4.87 18.10 -25.01
N ALA A 190 -4.96 17.93 -23.68
CA ALA A 190 -4.76 16.66 -23.01
C ALA A 190 -5.87 15.65 -23.34
N GLU A 191 -7.14 16.07 -23.29
CA GLU A 191 -8.29 15.21 -23.62
C GLU A 191 -8.28 14.73 -25.08
N ARG A 192 -7.89 15.60 -26.02
CA ARG A 192 -7.75 15.20 -27.43
C ARG A 192 -6.64 14.17 -27.63
N LYS A 193 -5.55 14.25 -26.86
CA LYS A 193 -4.43 13.31 -26.95
C LYS A 193 -4.79 11.96 -26.36
N ILE A 194 -5.54 11.94 -25.25
CA ILE A 194 -6.07 10.70 -24.65
C ILE A 194 -7.01 9.99 -25.62
N LYS A 195 -7.97 10.73 -26.19
CA LYS A 195 -8.95 10.16 -27.14
C LYS A 195 -8.30 9.63 -28.43
N ALA A 196 -7.22 10.26 -28.90
CA ALA A 196 -6.46 9.79 -30.05
C ALA A 196 -5.71 8.48 -29.75
N LEU A 197 -5.07 8.38 -28.58
CA LEU A 197 -4.32 7.20 -28.16
C LEU A 197 -5.24 5.99 -27.91
N GLU A 198 -6.43 6.21 -27.34
CA GLU A 198 -7.43 5.16 -27.15
C GLU A 198 -7.94 4.59 -28.49
N ALA A 199 -8.15 5.45 -29.49
CA ALA A 199 -8.59 5.02 -30.82
C ALA A 199 -7.52 4.20 -31.56
N GLU A 200 -6.24 4.50 -31.35
CA GLU A 200 -5.12 3.75 -31.93
C GLU A 200 -4.91 2.37 -31.25
N LEU A 201 -5.14 2.31 -29.93
CA LEU A 201 -5.18 1.06 -29.17
C LEU A 201 -6.35 0.15 -29.58
N ALA A 202 -7.51 0.72 -29.87
CA ALA A 202 -8.65 -0.05 -30.39
C ALA A 202 -8.36 -0.65 -31.77
N ARG A 203 -7.75 0.14 -32.69
CA ARG A 203 -7.40 -0.34 -34.04
C ARG A 203 -6.30 -1.40 -34.07
N SER A 204 -5.34 -1.33 -33.13
CA SER A 204 -4.29 -2.35 -33.03
C SER A 204 -4.79 -3.65 -32.43
N LYS A 205 -5.84 -3.62 -31.60
CA LYS A 205 -6.46 -4.82 -31.02
C LYS A 205 -7.34 -5.61 -32.01
N GLU A 206 -7.85 -4.96 -33.05
CA GLU A 206 -8.63 -5.61 -34.12
C GLU A 206 -7.76 -6.26 -35.21
N ARG A 207 -6.44 -5.98 -35.24
CA ARG A 207 -5.53 -6.52 -36.26
C ARG A 207 -4.78 -7.75 -35.73
N SER A 208 -5.50 -8.87 -35.59
CA SER A 208 -4.89 -10.19 -35.40
C SER A 208 -4.29 -10.71 -36.72
N PRO A 209 -3.15 -11.43 -36.70
CA PRO A 209 -2.51 -11.97 -37.91
C PRO A 209 -3.25 -13.21 -38.46
N PRO A 210 -3.14 -13.50 -39.77
CA PRO A 210 -3.75 -14.66 -40.39
C PRO A 210 -3.03 -15.96 -39.99
N GLY A 211 -3.81 -16.98 -39.66
CA GLY A 211 -3.34 -18.31 -39.26
C GLY A 211 -2.87 -19.14 -40.45
N ASP A 212 -1.69 -19.73 -40.32
CA ASP A 212 -1.16 -20.73 -41.23
C ASP A 212 -1.54 -22.15 -40.81
N THR A 213 -1.83 -22.91 -41.85
CA THR A 213 -2.24 -24.31 -41.98
C THR A 213 -1.43 -25.32 -41.17
N ILE A 214 -2.11 -26.18 -40.40
CA ILE A 214 -1.51 -27.38 -39.78
C ILE A 214 -1.81 -28.61 -40.63
N SER A 215 -0.77 -29.07 -41.32
CA SER A 215 -0.67 -30.39 -41.94
C SER A 215 -0.25 -31.42 -40.89
N LYS A 216 -0.93 -32.57 -40.87
CA LYS A 216 -0.54 -33.79 -40.15
C LYS A 216 0.81 -34.31 -40.69
N PRO A 217 1.70 -34.89 -39.86
CA PRO A 217 1.83 -36.36 -39.93
C PRO A 217 2.16 -37.05 -38.59
N SER A 218 2.28 -38.36 -38.72
CA SER A 218 2.34 -39.46 -37.75
C SER A 218 3.58 -39.60 -36.86
N ALA A 219 3.34 -40.11 -35.65
CA ALA A 219 4.04 -41.14 -34.87
C ALA A 219 5.59 -41.17 -34.70
N SER A 220 5.96 -41.44 -33.43
CA SER A 220 7.16 -42.16 -32.94
C SER A 220 8.35 -41.36 -32.41
N SER A 221 8.46 -41.27 -31.08
CA SER A 221 9.53 -41.86 -30.23
C SER A 221 9.62 -41.12 -28.88
N ARG A 222 9.67 -41.88 -27.78
CA ARG A 222 9.81 -41.33 -26.41
C ARG A 222 11.25 -40.86 -26.17
N PRO A 223 11.49 -39.69 -25.54
CA PRO A 223 12.83 -39.28 -25.15
C PRO A 223 13.29 -40.02 -23.88
N PRO A 224 14.58 -40.37 -23.74
CA PRO A 224 15.12 -40.93 -22.51
C PRO A 224 15.09 -39.89 -21.38
N LYS A 225 14.77 -40.36 -20.17
CA LYS A 225 14.72 -39.54 -18.95
C LYS A 225 16.07 -38.86 -18.69
N GLY A 226 16.06 -37.55 -18.46
CA GLY A 226 17.22 -36.79 -17.97
C GLY A 226 17.70 -35.61 -18.84
N ALA A 227 17.15 -35.42 -20.05
CA ALA A 227 17.47 -34.26 -20.87
C ALA A 227 16.63 -33.04 -20.46
N SER A 228 17.29 -32.02 -19.90
CA SER A 228 16.69 -30.76 -19.49
C SER A 228 16.10 -30.00 -20.69
N LEU A 229 14.77 -29.85 -20.73
CA LEU A 229 14.01 -29.24 -21.85
C LEU A 229 14.00 -27.70 -21.86
N ALA A 230 14.70 -27.03 -20.94
CA ALA A 230 14.56 -25.58 -20.78
C ALA A 230 15.59 -24.74 -21.56
N ASN A 231 16.60 -25.32 -22.22
CA ASN A 231 17.56 -24.52 -22.99
C ASN A 231 18.40 -25.33 -24.01
N PRO A 232 17.99 -25.43 -25.29
CA PRO A 232 18.69 -26.24 -26.28
C PRO A 232 20.09 -25.72 -26.67
N ASN A 233 20.46 -24.48 -26.29
CA ASN A 233 21.77 -23.89 -26.65
C ASN A 233 22.79 -23.82 -25.50
N LYS A 234 22.48 -24.33 -24.30
CA LYS A 234 23.47 -24.37 -23.21
C LYS A 234 24.22 -25.70 -23.19
N LYS A 235 25.40 -25.73 -23.83
CA LYS A 235 26.38 -26.81 -23.66
C LYS A 235 26.70 -27.00 -22.17
N ALA A 236 26.50 -28.21 -21.66
CA ALA A 236 26.91 -28.57 -20.30
C ALA A 236 28.43 -28.40 -20.16
N ARG A 237 28.86 -27.65 -19.15
CA ARG A 237 30.30 -27.48 -18.85
C ARG A 237 30.84 -28.81 -18.32
N LYS A 238 31.85 -29.36 -18.99
CA LYS A 238 32.64 -30.49 -18.46
C LYS A 238 33.41 -30.00 -17.25
N TYR A 239 33.13 -30.57 -16.09
CA TYR A 239 33.98 -30.43 -14.92
C TYR A 239 35.14 -31.42 -15.08
N GLN A 240 36.37 -30.90 -15.02
CA GLN A 240 37.57 -31.71 -14.87
C GLN A 240 37.82 -31.88 -13.38
N ALA A 241 38.11 -33.10 -12.94
CA ALA A 241 38.46 -33.36 -11.55
C ALA A 241 39.79 -32.66 -11.24
N LEU A 242 39.82 -31.83 -10.20
CA LEU A 242 41.04 -31.29 -9.63
C LEU A 242 41.69 -32.42 -8.81
N GLU A 243 42.86 -32.86 -9.23
CA GLU A 243 43.76 -33.64 -8.40
C GLU A 243 44.53 -32.67 -7.50
N PHE A 244 44.46 -32.90 -6.19
CA PHE A 244 45.25 -32.16 -5.21
C PHE A 244 46.54 -32.94 -4.99
N GLU A 245 47.68 -32.34 -5.30
CA GLU A 245 48.97 -32.83 -4.83
C GLU A 245 48.99 -32.66 -3.30
N SER A 246 49.14 -33.78 -2.59
CA SER A 246 49.43 -33.79 -1.16
C SER A 246 50.86 -33.30 -0.97
N ASP A 247 51.01 -32.17 -0.30
CA ASP A 247 52.30 -31.65 0.15
C ASP A 247 52.69 -32.41 1.44
N GLU A 248 53.61 -33.36 1.30
CA GLU A 248 54.37 -33.97 2.40
C GLU A 248 55.81 -33.44 2.32
N ASP A 249 56.15 -32.50 3.22
CA ASP A 249 57.40 -32.34 4.02
C ASP A 249 57.68 -30.86 4.40
#